data_AF-A0A962J5X2-F1
#
_entry.id   AF-A0A962J5X2-F1
#
_cell.length_a   1.000
_cell.length_b   1.000
_cell.length_c   1.000
_cell.angle_alpha   90.00
_cell.angle_beta   90.00
_cell.angle_gamma   90.00
#
_symmetry.space_group_name_H-M   'P 1'
#
loop_
_entity.id
_entity.type
_entity.pdbx_description
1 polymer ?
#
loop_
_entity_poly.entity_id
_entity_poly.type
_entity_poly.pdbx_seq_one_letter_code
_entity_poly.pdbx_strand_id
1 'polypeptide(L)'
;MSKRFFLFFLSALLLSAPVFQAFPAYAQDKAEEDDDFVNQYDPKYRPQPGVPGMNKNEDEIYESSTLITNGQLKVDIVRPEHSEPGELAFLIHFPGAFSGCMDLTDPVIESKTLGRIMRIEIKPPRLNVERNYTEYSQHACEVKRAAAQAEYVFTRDDLLQNNINKIQLIIKHRGPLLDYDVKPGEERVLFTAKLTDLMRLGLPYKNGVNKQEFWFYPKNTLVLYNSGLDFGKEETGRKIAEMARAKGLVPLTDIYPEFRTTKENRNKMYFVDQGGVYAAQLATHGTVNIGSIQLGEMYYGPEGPEERRINKPVYARVPGARE
;
A
#
# COMPACT_ATOMS: atom_id res chain seq x y z
N MET A 1 -49.52 -27.08 16.44
CA MET A 1 -50.44 -26.01 16.88
C MET A 1 -50.64 -26.15 18.39
N SER A 2 -50.05 -25.26 19.18
CA SER A 2 -50.38 -25.12 20.60
C SER A 2 -50.17 -23.67 20.99
N LYS A 3 -51.30 -22.98 21.20
CA LYS A 3 -51.41 -21.64 21.77
C LYS A 3 -51.14 -21.77 23.27
N ARG A 4 -50.04 -21.18 23.77
CA ARG A 4 -49.83 -20.80 25.18
C ARG A 4 -48.35 -20.38 25.36
N PHE A 5 -48.00 -19.16 24.96
CA PHE A 5 -46.78 -18.47 25.43
C PHE A 5 -46.85 -16.95 25.17
N PHE A 6 -48.08 -16.40 25.25
CA PHE A 6 -48.36 -14.97 25.19
C PHE A 6 -49.11 -14.65 26.48
N LEU A 7 -48.79 -13.52 27.11
CA LEU A 7 -49.16 -13.08 28.46
C LEU A 7 -48.22 -13.56 29.58
N PHE A 8 -47.08 -12.88 29.73
CA PHE A 8 -46.50 -12.53 31.03
C PHE A 8 -45.38 -11.48 30.84
N PHE A 9 -45.71 -10.30 30.29
CA PHE A 9 -44.88 -9.10 30.38
C PHE A 9 -45.76 -7.86 30.17
N LEU A 10 -46.72 -7.67 31.08
CA LEU A 10 -47.56 -6.47 31.14
C LEU A 10 -47.75 -6.06 32.60
N SER A 11 -46.67 -5.68 33.28
CA SER A 11 -46.72 -5.19 34.67
C SER A 11 -45.42 -4.45 35.06
N ALA A 12 -45.14 -3.30 34.45
CA ALA A 12 -44.17 -2.32 34.99
C ALA A 12 -44.38 -0.95 34.31
N LEU A 13 -45.56 -0.37 34.48
CA LEU A 13 -45.86 1.00 34.07
C LEU A 13 -46.49 1.71 35.27
N LEU A 14 -45.63 2.18 36.18
CA LEU A 14 -46.01 3.04 37.29
C LEU A 14 -44.94 4.13 37.48
N LEU A 15 -45.40 5.36 37.28
CA LEU A 15 -45.14 6.53 38.13
C LEU A 15 -43.70 7.06 38.21
N SER A 16 -43.41 8.04 37.35
CA SER A 16 -42.68 9.24 37.80
C SER A 16 -42.94 10.40 36.85
N ALA A 17 -43.93 11.22 37.20
CA ALA A 17 -44.09 12.57 36.68
C ALA A 17 -43.04 13.46 37.36
N PRO A 18 -42.23 14.24 36.62
CA PRO A 18 -41.56 15.38 37.21
C PRO A 18 -42.51 16.58 37.21
N VAL A 19 -42.71 17.07 38.42
CA VAL A 19 -43.42 18.27 38.83
C VAL A 19 -42.83 19.50 38.16
N PHE A 20 -43.68 20.31 37.53
CA PHE A 20 -43.40 21.71 37.23
C PHE A 20 -43.18 22.45 38.55
N GLN A 21 -41.94 22.83 38.85
CA GLN A 21 -41.66 23.86 39.86
C GLN A 21 -41.39 25.19 39.17
N ALA A 22 -42.16 26.16 39.64
CA ALA A 22 -42.16 27.54 39.22
C ALA A 22 -40.83 28.24 39.52
N PHE A 23 -40.52 29.20 38.66
CA PHE A 23 -39.54 30.25 38.86
C PHE A 23 -39.79 31.01 40.17
N PRO A 24 -38.76 31.32 40.95
CA PRO A 24 -38.69 32.59 41.65
C PRO A 24 -38.00 33.61 40.73
N ALA A 25 -38.79 34.54 40.23
CA ALA A 25 -38.29 35.88 39.92
C ALA A 25 -38.20 36.63 41.25
N TYR A 26 -37.06 37.25 41.57
CA TYR A 26 -36.95 38.63 42.08
C TYR A 26 -35.49 39.00 42.38
N ALA A 27 -35.19 40.29 42.13
CA ALA A 27 -34.00 41.10 42.42
C ALA A 27 -32.87 41.02 41.36
N GLN A 28 -32.87 41.87 40.33
CA GLN A 28 -32.41 43.28 40.30
C GLN A 28 -30.91 43.47 40.54
N ASP A 29 -30.26 43.94 39.47
CA ASP A 29 -29.16 44.89 39.43
C ASP A 29 -27.94 44.62 40.30
N LYS A 30 -26.97 43.92 39.71
CA LYS A 30 -25.57 44.34 39.71
C LYS A 30 -24.93 43.87 38.40
N ALA A 31 -24.41 44.81 37.63
CA ALA A 31 -23.46 44.55 36.58
C ALA A 31 -22.20 43.97 37.24
N GLU A 32 -22.11 42.65 37.26
CA GLU A 32 -20.87 41.93 37.55
C GLU A 32 -20.29 41.48 36.21
N GLU A 33 -19.02 41.83 36.06
CA GLU A 33 -18.16 41.64 34.90
C GLU A 33 -18.23 40.20 34.40
N ASP A 34 -18.33 40.07 33.08
CA ASP A 34 -18.35 38.84 32.32
C ASP A 34 -17.43 37.76 32.92
N ASP A 35 -18.05 36.63 33.27
CA ASP A 35 -17.38 35.34 33.35
C ASP A 35 -16.44 35.21 32.14
N ASP A 36 -15.15 35.03 32.43
CA ASP A 36 -14.05 34.84 31.48
C ASP A 36 -14.42 33.84 30.38
N PHE A 37 -15.04 34.35 29.31
CA PHE A 37 -15.14 33.61 28.06
C PHE A 37 -13.75 33.63 27.47
N VAL A 38 -12.94 32.64 27.87
CA VAL A 38 -11.60 32.42 27.34
C VAL A 38 -11.74 32.23 25.84
N ASN A 39 -11.46 33.29 25.09
CA ASN A 39 -11.37 33.23 23.65
C ASN A 39 -10.23 32.28 23.30
N GLN A 40 -10.58 31.07 22.86
CA GLN A 40 -9.66 30.01 22.49
C GLN A 40 -8.73 30.42 21.33
N TYR A 41 -9.05 31.55 20.67
CA TYR A 41 -8.29 32.14 19.59
C TYR A 41 -7.45 33.35 20.02
N ASP A 42 -7.50 33.75 21.30
CA ASP A 42 -6.63 34.77 21.89
C ASP A 42 -5.16 34.35 21.70
N PRO A 43 -4.33 35.19 21.04
CA PRO A 43 -2.92 34.93 20.81
C PRO A 43 -2.15 34.49 22.06
N LYS A 44 -2.55 34.91 23.27
CA LYS A 44 -1.87 34.53 24.52
C LYS A 44 -2.10 33.07 24.93
N TYR A 45 -3.16 32.43 24.44
CA TYR A 45 -3.49 31.02 24.69
C TYR A 45 -3.19 30.12 23.49
N ARG A 46 -2.72 30.69 22.36
CA ARG A 46 -2.18 29.86 21.28
C ARG A 46 -0.94 29.14 21.80
N PRO A 47 -0.81 27.82 21.62
CA PRO A 47 0.45 27.16 21.86
C PRO A 47 1.50 27.87 21.01
N GLN A 48 2.48 28.52 21.65
CA GLN A 48 3.61 29.08 20.92
C GLN A 48 4.25 27.94 20.12
N PRO A 49 4.31 28.02 18.78
CA PRO A 49 4.96 26.99 17.99
C PRO A 49 6.44 27.03 18.34
N GLY A 50 6.89 26.05 19.12
CA GLY A 50 8.29 25.78 19.38
C GLY A 50 8.99 26.79 20.29
N VAL A 51 9.08 26.46 21.58
CA VAL A 51 10.38 26.60 22.25
C VAL A 51 10.89 25.18 22.44
N PRO A 52 11.61 24.60 21.44
CA PRO A 52 12.35 23.38 21.66
C PRO A 52 13.41 23.67 22.74
N GLY A 53 13.65 22.71 23.63
CA GLY A 53 14.66 22.84 24.67
C GLY A 53 15.99 23.34 24.09
N MET A 54 16.41 24.53 24.54
CA MET A 54 17.72 25.09 24.26
C MET A 54 18.80 24.11 24.77
N ASN A 55 19.36 23.30 23.87
CA ASN A 55 20.68 22.73 24.08
C ASN A 55 21.71 23.75 23.57
N LYS A 56 22.69 24.09 24.41
CA LYS A 56 23.69 25.16 24.23
C LYS A 56 24.71 24.94 23.09
N ASN A 57 24.42 24.09 22.11
CA ASN A 57 25.30 23.88 20.95
C ASN A 57 24.56 24.41 19.71
N GLU A 58 24.95 25.61 19.29
CA GLU A 58 24.20 26.55 18.45
C GLU A 58 24.06 26.24 16.94
N ASP A 59 24.15 24.99 16.48
CA ASP A 59 24.13 24.74 15.02
C ASP A 59 23.06 23.76 14.47
N GLU A 60 22.17 23.18 15.28
CA GLU A 60 21.06 22.36 14.75
C GLU A 60 19.74 22.60 15.47
N ILE A 61 18.96 23.59 15.01
CA ILE A 61 17.54 23.73 15.37
C ILE A 61 16.75 22.71 14.56
N TYR A 62 16.36 21.59 15.17
CA TYR A 62 15.41 20.65 14.57
C TYR A 62 13.97 21.17 14.70
N GLU A 63 13.58 22.14 13.87
CA GLU A 63 12.17 22.46 13.59
C GLU A 63 11.57 21.50 12.55
N SER A 64 11.79 20.19 12.70
CA SER A 64 11.15 19.19 11.84
C SER A 64 10.21 18.32 12.65
N SER A 65 8.93 18.70 12.71
CA SER A 65 7.89 17.81 13.20
C SER A 65 7.61 16.74 12.14
N THR A 66 8.07 15.52 12.38
CA THR A 66 7.66 14.37 11.54
C THR A 66 6.19 14.04 11.84
N LEU A 67 5.26 14.59 11.06
CA LEU A 67 3.80 14.37 11.20
C LEU A 67 3.34 12.95 10.86
N ILE A 68 4.24 12.10 10.36
CA ILE A 68 3.93 10.75 9.89
C ILE A 68 3.82 9.84 11.11
N THR A 69 2.66 9.22 11.36
CA THR A 69 2.52 8.20 12.42
C THR A 69 3.10 6.87 11.95
N ASN A 70 3.76 6.11 12.84
CA ASN A 70 4.38 4.82 12.50
C ASN A 70 3.36 3.78 11.97
N GLY A 71 2.10 3.91 12.38
CA GLY A 71 1.05 2.93 12.11
C GLY A 71 0.50 2.92 10.69
N GLN A 72 1.06 3.71 9.77
CA GLN A 72 0.53 3.82 8.42
C GLN A 72 1.61 3.67 7.32
N LEU A 73 2.87 3.36 7.68
CA LEU A 73 3.91 3.02 6.72
C LEU A 73 3.61 1.67 6.06
N LYS A 74 3.52 1.66 4.74
CA LYS A 74 3.32 0.44 3.95
C LYS A 74 4.60 0.10 3.20
N VAL A 75 5.01 -1.16 3.28
CA VAL A 75 6.17 -1.67 2.55
C VAL A 75 5.67 -2.72 1.57
N ASP A 76 5.84 -2.46 0.29
CA ASP A 76 5.53 -3.39 -0.79
C ASP A 76 6.83 -3.91 -1.39
N ILE A 77 6.88 -5.21 -1.67
CA ILE A 77 8.00 -5.84 -2.38
C ILE A 77 7.65 -5.83 -3.86
N VAL A 78 8.39 -5.06 -4.64
CA VAL A 78 8.08 -4.80 -6.04
C VAL A 78 9.28 -5.06 -6.93
N ARG A 79 9.00 -5.17 -8.22
CA ARG A 79 10.02 -5.12 -9.26
C ARG A 79 10.13 -3.67 -9.76
N PRO A 80 11.32 -3.03 -9.70
CA PRO A 80 11.52 -1.71 -10.29
C PRO A 80 11.22 -1.72 -11.79
N GLU A 81 10.70 -0.62 -12.34
CA GLU A 81 10.27 -0.52 -13.75
C GLU A 81 11.42 -0.78 -14.74
N HIS A 82 12.65 -0.42 -14.38
CA HIS A 82 13.86 -0.60 -15.19
C HIS A 82 14.86 -1.58 -14.57
N SER A 83 14.37 -2.53 -13.76
CA SER A 83 15.22 -3.48 -13.06
C SER A 83 15.88 -4.53 -13.96
N GLU A 84 17.16 -4.79 -13.70
CA GLU A 84 17.88 -5.91 -14.26
C GLU A 84 17.36 -7.25 -13.70
N PRO A 85 17.56 -8.38 -14.41
CA PRO A 85 17.21 -9.70 -13.89
C PRO A 85 17.94 -9.97 -12.57
N GLY A 86 17.19 -10.21 -11.50
CA GLY A 86 17.76 -10.43 -10.17
C GLY A 86 17.62 -9.25 -9.21
N GLU A 87 17.11 -8.10 -9.67
CA GLU A 87 16.82 -6.98 -8.79
C GLU A 87 15.39 -7.06 -8.24
N LEU A 88 15.24 -6.57 -7.01
CA LEU A 88 13.95 -6.32 -6.38
C LEU A 88 14.06 -5.05 -5.55
N ALA A 89 12.92 -4.46 -5.21
CA ALA A 89 12.90 -3.31 -4.34
C ALA A 89 11.86 -3.40 -3.24
N PHE A 90 12.20 -2.77 -2.12
CA PHE A 90 11.23 -2.37 -1.12
C PHE A 90 10.74 -0.97 -1.46
N LEU A 91 9.47 -0.89 -1.84
CA LEU A 91 8.75 0.35 -2.01
C LEU A 91 8.11 0.73 -0.67
N ILE A 92 8.61 1.80 -0.06
CA ILE A 92 8.16 2.29 1.22
C ILE A 92 7.27 3.50 0.97
N HIS A 93 5.99 3.34 1.26
CA HIS A 93 4.99 4.39 1.16
C HIS A 93 4.85 5.10 2.50
N PHE A 94 5.09 6.41 2.48
CA PHE A 94 4.86 7.24 3.64
C PHE A 94 3.42 7.74 3.64
N PRO A 95 2.68 7.50 4.72
CA PRO A 95 1.30 7.93 4.86
C PRO A 95 1.24 9.45 5.05
N GLY A 96 0.24 10.06 4.43
CA GLY A 96 0.04 11.51 4.46
C GLY A 96 0.21 12.10 3.07
N ALA A 97 -0.91 12.45 2.45
CA ALA A 97 -0.90 13.43 1.38
C ALA A 97 -0.99 14.80 2.07
N PHE A 98 0.06 15.60 1.96
CA PHE A 98 0.02 16.97 2.43
C PHE A 98 -0.52 17.84 1.30
N SER A 99 -1.51 18.67 1.61
CA SER A 99 -2.03 19.69 0.72
C SER A 99 -1.72 21.06 1.32
N GLY A 100 -0.95 21.87 0.59
CA GLY A 100 -0.61 23.23 1.03
C GLY A 100 0.63 23.75 0.31
N CYS A 101 1.21 24.81 0.86
CA CYS A 101 2.40 25.50 0.36
C CYS A 101 3.70 24.93 0.95
N MET A 102 3.62 23.76 1.58
CA MET A 102 4.74 23.14 2.27
C MET A 102 5.40 22.14 1.32
N ASP A 103 6.72 22.19 1.26
CA ASP A 103 7.49 21.18 0.54
C ASP A 103 7.86 20.03 1.48
N LEU A 104 7.85 18.81 0.94
CA LEU A 104 8.34 17.62 1.63
C LEU A 104 9.73 17.30 1.11
N THR A 105 10.68 17.09 2.01
CA THR A 105 11.96 16.48 1.62
C THR A 105 11.73 15.03 1.25
N ASP A 106 12.46 14.52 0.27
CA ASP A 106 12.41 13.10 -0.03
C ASP A 106 12.91 12.26 1.16
N PRO A 107 12.30 11.09 1.40
CA PRO A 107 12.81 10.12 2.35
C PRO A 107 14.20 9.63 1.93
N VAL A 108 15.10 9.49 2.90
CA VAL A 108 16.46 8.96 2.66
C VAL A 108 16.55 7.56 3.23
N ILE A 109 17.00 6.61 2.41
CA ILE A 109 17.25 5.24 2.85
C ILE A 109 18.75 4.99 2.92
N GLU A 110 19.19 4.47 4.06
CA GLU A 110 20.55 3.98 4.26
C GLU A 110 20.51 2.49 4.57
N SER A 111 21.52 1.75 4.14
CA SER A 111 21.61 0.32 4.42
C SER A 111 22.97 -0.08 4.95
N LYS A 112 22.98 -1.06 5.84
CA LYS A 112 24.20 -1.64 6.42
C LYS A 112 24.02 -3.14 6.55
N THR A 113 25.00 -3.90 6.11
CA THR A 113 25.08 -5.34 6.32
C THR A 113 25.84 -5.64 7.61
N LEU A 114 25.19 -6.34 8.53
CA LEU A 114 25.71 -6.72 9.85
C LEU A 114 25.71 -8.25 9.95
N GLY A 115 26.78 -8.88 9.48
CA GLY A 115 26.83 -10.35 9.35
C GLY A 115 25.76 -10.82 8.36
N ARG A 116 24.84 -11.67 8.82
CA ARG A 116 23.73 -12.22 8.02
C ARG A 116 22.46 -11.36 8.03
N ILE A 117 22.55 -10.15 8.59
CA ILE A 117 21.42 -9.23 8.74
C ILE A 117 21.65 -8.02 7.85
N MET A 118 20.70 -7.73 6.97
CA MET A 118 20.65 -6.47 6.24
C MET A 118 19.76 -5.48 7.01
N ARG A 119 20.33 -4.39 7.50
CA ARG A 119 19.61 -3.33 8.21
C ARG A 119 19.37 -2.18 7.26
N ILE A 120 18.10 -1.86 7.04
CA ILE A 120 17.65 -0.74 6.22
C ILE A 120 17.10 0.32 7.17
N GLU A 121 17.81 1.45 7.25
CA GLU A 121 17.46 2.60 8.06
C GLU A 121 16.78 3.66 7.19
N ILE A 122 15.56 4.01 7.59
CA ILE A 122 14.66 4.90 6.86
C ILE A 122 14.63 6.22 7.60
N LYS A 123 15.10 7.29 6.95
CA LYS A 123 14.90 8.66 7.42
C LYS A 123 13.60 9.17 6.81
N PRO A 124 12.57 9.43 7.63
CA PRO A 124 11.28 9.87 7.12
C PRO A 124 11.41 11.23 6.44
N PRO A 125 10.52 11.55 5.49
CA PRO A 125 10.47 12.86 4.88
C PRO A 125 10.15 13.91 5.95
N ARG A 126 10.67 15.12 5.76
CA ARG A 126 10.45 16.27 6.64
C ARG A 126 9.61 17.30 5.90
N LEU A 127 8.73 17.98 6.63
CA LEU A 127 8.04 19.14 6.11
C LEU A 127 8.96 20.34 6.24
N ASN A 128 9.27 20.96 5.12
CA ASN A 128 9.89 22.26 5.06
C ASN A 128 8.76 23.30 5.06
N VAL A 129 8.56 23.93 6.20
CA VAL A 129 7.74 25.14 6.29
C VAL A 129 8.69 26.30 6.06
N GLU A 130 8.73 26.82 4.84
CA GLU A 130 9.46 28.07 4.59
C GLU A 130 8.87 29.17 5.48
N ARG A 131 9.70 29.77 6.34
CA ARG A 131 9.29 30.74 7.37
C ARG A 131 8.58 31.97 6.80
N ASN A 132 8.75 32.26 5.51
CA ASN A 132 8.12 33.41 4.85
C ASN A 132 6.64 33.18 4.47
N TYR A 133 6.12 31.95 4.53
CA TYR A 133 4.72 31.64 4.17
C TYR A 133 3.77 31.53 5.37
N THR A 134 4.15 32.03 6.55
CA THR A 134 3.25 32.05 7.71
C THR A 134 2.01 32.91 7.49
N GLU A 135 2.02 33.81 6.50
CA GLU A 135 0.86 34.59 6.07
C GLU A 135 0.26 34.03 4.77
N TYR A 136 -0.62 33.03 4.92
CA TYR A 136 -1.37 32.40 3.82
C TYR A 136 -2.18 33.38 2.95
N SER A 137 -2.36 34.64 3.40
CA SER A 137 -3.13 35.68 2.72
C SER A 137 -2.33 36.51 1.71
N GLN A 138 -0.99 36.47 1.72
CA GLN A 138 -0.18 37.45 0.96
C GLN A 138 0.67 36.87 -0.18
N HIS A 139 0.73 35.54 -0.35
CA HIS A 139 1.54 34.91 -1.38
C HIS A 139 0.75 33.88 -2.20
N ALA A 140 1.00 33.85 -3.53
CA ALA A 140 0.45 32.85 -4.42
C ALA A 140 1.01 31.47 -4.04
N CYS A 141 0.24 30.74 -3.26
CA CYS A 141 0.54 29.38 -2.86
C CYS A 141 0.09 28.40 -3.94
N GLU A 142 1.04 27.71 -4.58
CA GLU A 142 0.70 26.56 -5.40
C GLU A 142 0.43 25.37 -4.47
N VAL A 143 -0.84 24.97 -4.37
CA VAL A 143 -1.23 23.80 -3.56
C VAL A 143 -0.69 22.56 -4.25
N LYS A 144 0.41 22.02 -3.74
CA LYS A 144 0.95 20.74 -4.20
C LYS A 144 0.36 19.60 -3.37
N ARG A 145 0.08 18.48 -4.02
CA ARG A 145 -0.15 17.20 -3.36
C ARG A 145 1.14 16.42 -3.43
N ALA A 146 1.80 16.26 -2.29
CA ALA A 146 3.01 15.46 -2.20
C ALA A 146 2.72 14.20 -1.39
N ALA A 147 2.99 13.05 -1.99
CA ALA A 147 3.06 11.76 -1.31
C ALA A 147 4.52 11.30 -1.37
N ALA A 148 5.11 11.08 -0.21
CA ALA A 148 6.49 10.61 -0.14
C ALA A 148 6.52 9.09 -0.33
N GLN A 149 7.34 8.64 -1.27
CA GLN A 149 7.68 7.24 -1.45
C GLN A 149 9.19 7.12 -1.55
N ALA A 150 9.73 6.00 -1.07
CA ALA A 150 11.13 5.67 -1.21
C ALA A 150 11.26 4.27 -1.80
N GLU A 151 12.26 4.08 -2.64
CA GLU A 151 12.59 2.76 -3.18
C GLU A 151 13.99 2.37 -2.71
N TYR A 152 14.11 1.19 -2.12
CA TYR A 152 15.40 0.58 -1.82
C TYR A 152 15.57 -0.68 -2.66
N VAL A 153 16.42 -0.57 -3.68
CA VAL A 153 16.78 -1.65 -4.60
C VAL A 153 17.92 -2.45 -4.02
N PHE A 154 17.82 -3.77 -4.10
CA PHE A 154 18.91 -4.69 -3.79
C PHE A 154 18.84 -5.91 -4.71
N THR A 155 19.98 -6.57 -4.89
CA THR A 155 20.08 -7.68 -5.83
C THR A 155 19.97 -9.03 -5.12
N ARG A 156 19.55 -10.04 -5.87
CA ARG A 156 19.63 -11.45 -5.47
C ARG A 156 21.04 -11.81 -5.01
N ASP A 157 22.04 -11.35 -5.75
CA ASP A 157 23.43 -11.69 -5.51
C ASP A 157 23.91 -11.08 -4.18
N ASP A 158 23.45 -9.86 -3.83
CA ASP A 158 23.71 -9.27 -2.50
C ASP A 158 23.15 -10.14 -1.38
N LEU A 159 21.95 -10.71 -1.56
CA LEU A 159 21.34 -11.59 -0.55
C LEU A 159 22.09 -12.92 -0.42
N LEU A 160 22.48 -13.53 -1.56
CA LEU A 160 23.15 -14.83 -1.59
C LEU A 160 24.61 -14.73 -1.11
N GLN A 161 25.40 -13.80 -1.65
CA GLN A 161 26.82 -13.66 -1.35
C GLN A 161 27.06 -13.28 0.12
N ASN A 162 26.21 -12.43 0.69
CA ASN A 162 26.29 -12.04 2.10
C ASN A 162 25.55 -13.02 3.04
N ASN A 163 24.94 -14.09 2.51
CA ASN A 163 24.14 -15.06 3.25
C ASN A 163 23.10 -14.40 4.16
N ILE A 164 22.37 -13.43 3.58
CA ILE A 164 21.36 -12.66 4.30
C ILE A 164 20.18 -13.56 4.61
N ASN A 165 19.92 -13.76 5.90
CA ASN A 165 18.76 -14.52 6.37
C ASN A 165 17.74 -13.65 7.12
N LYS A 166 18.03 -12.35 7.27
CA LYS A 166 17.15 -11.40 7.93
C LYS A 166 17.30 -10.00 7.34
N ILE A 167 16.18 -9.32 7.12
CA ILE A 167 16.13 -7.89 6.81
C ILE A 167 15.42 -7.16 7.93
N GLN A 168 16.00 -6.07 8.43
CA GLN A 168 15.41 -5.22 9.47
C GLN A 168 15.13 -3.84 8.89
N LEU A 169 13.87 -3.44 8.93
CA LEU A 169 13.45 -2.07 8.60
C LEU A 169 13.40 -1.27 9.89
N ILE A 170 14.09 -0.14 9.94
CA ILE A 170 14.20 0.73 11.11
C ILE A 170 13.90 2.16 10.68
N ILE A 171 13.07 2.89 11.42
CA ILE A 171 12.91 4.33 11.22
C ILE A 171 13.91 5.04 12.11
N LYS A 172 14.73 5.91 11.51
CA LYS A 172 15.72 6.71 12.25
C LYS A 172 15.02 7.51 13.36
N HIS A 173 15.60 7.47 14.57
CA HIS A 173 15.06 8.08 15.80
C HIS A 173 13.76 7.48 16.36
N ARG A 174 13.14 6.47 15.71
CA ARG A 174 11.92 5.81 16.19
C ARG A 174 12.06 4.32 16.45
N GLY A 175 13.11 3.68 15.93
CA GLY A 175 13.42 2.29 16.19
C GLY A 175 12.80 1.32 15.18
N PRO A 176 12.67 0.02 15.53
CA PRO A 176 12.34 -1.04 14.59
C PRO A 176 10.90 -0.89 14.05
N LEU A 177 10.78 -1.03 12.73
CA LEU A 177 9.52 -0.96 12.00
C LEU A 177 9.02 -2.35 11.63
N LEU A 178 9.85 -3.19 11.01
CA LEU A 178 9.43 -4.50 10.51
C LEU A 178 10.66 -5.38 10.30
N ASP A 179 10.62 -6.59 10.85
CA ASP A 179 11.63 -7.62 10.58
C ASP A 179 11.07 -8.65 9.58
N TYR A 180 11.86 -8.99 8.57
CA TYR A 180 11.64 -10.14 7.69
C TYR A 180 12.69 -11.21 7.93
N ASP A 181 12.27 -12.43 8.16
CA ASP A 181 13.12 -13.60 7.94
C ASP A 181 13.18 -13.86 6.43
N VAL A 182 14.39 -14.01 5.89
CA VAL A 182 14.64 -14.10 4.45
C VAL A 182 15.24 -15.46 4.12
N LYS A 183 14.68 -16.11 3.10
CA LYS A 183 15.26 -17.30 2.50
C LYS A 183 15.56 -17.00 1.03
N PRO A 184 16.77 -16.51 0.72
CA PRO A 184 17.15 -16.26 -0.66
C PRO A 184 17.39 -17.59 -1.38
N GLY A 185 16.94 -17.66 -2.63
CA GLY A 185 17.25 -18.71 -3.59
C GLY A 185 17.64 -18.11 -4.93
N GLU A 186 18.09 -18.94 -5.86
CA GLU A 186 18.56 -18.48 -7.17
C GLU A 186 17.43 -17.89 -8.04
N GLU A 187 16.24 -18.46 -7.96
CA GLU A 187 15.10 -18.06 -8.80
C GLU A 187 14.07 -17.19 -8.06
N ARG A 188 14.04 -17.30 -6.72
CA ARG A 188 13.05 -16.64 -5.87
C ARG A 188 13.60 -16.37 -4.49
N VAL A 189 12.98 -15.43 -3.80
CA VAL A 189 13.22 -15.15 -2.39
C VAL A 189 11.92 -15.18 -1.61
N LEU A 190 11.93 -15.83 -0.46
CA LEU A 190 10.80 -15.87 0.46
C LEU A 190 11.07 -14.95 1.64
N PHE A 191 10.16 -14.00 1.85
CA PHE A 191 10.13 -13.11 3.00
C PHE A 191 9.06 -13.57 3.97
N THR A 192 9.41 -13.70 5.24
CA THR A 192 8.47 -14.03 6.30
C THR A 192 8.49 -12.93 7.36
N ALA A 193 7.45 -12.12 7.41
CA ALA A 193 7.27 -11.12 8.46
C ALA A 193 6.86 -11.78 9.78
N LYS A 194 7.32 -11.21 10.89
CA LYS A 194 6.86 -11.62 12.22
C LYS A 194 5.43 -11.17 12.46
N LEU A 195 4.61 -12.07 12.99
CA LEU A 195 3.21 -11.77 13.28
C LEU A 195 3.05 -10.58 14.23
N THR A 196 3.93 -10.45 15.23
CA THR A 196 3.94 -9.34 16.19
C THR A 196 4.16 -7.98 15.52
N ASP A 197 5.00 -7.93 14.48
CA ASP A 197 5.28 -6.69 13.76
C ASP A 197 4.08 -6.29 12.89
N LEU A 198 3.48 -7.26 12.19
CA LEU A 198 2.27 -7.02 11.39
C LEU A 198 1.10 -6.52 12.25
N MET A 199 0.89 -7.12 13.43
CA MET A 199 -0.15 -6.69 14.37
C MET A 199 0.10 -5.26 14.88
N ARG A 200 1.35 -4.91 15.22
CA ARG A 200 1.71 -3.55 15.64
C ARG A 200 1.45 -2.50 14.55
N LEU A 201 1.53 -2.89 13.29
CA LEU A 201 1.26 -2.04 12.14
C LEU A 201 -0.21 -2.06 11.68
N GLY A 202 -1.09 -2.80 12.35
CA GLY A 202 -2.49 -2.92 11.96
C GLY A 202 -2.69 -3.58 10.59
N LEU A 203 -1.69 -4.31 10.09
CA LEU A 203 -1.76 -4.98 8.79
C LEU A 203 -2.62 -6.26 8.90
N PRO A 204 -3.41 -6.58 7.86
CA PRO A 204 -4.30 -7.73 7.89
C PRO A 204 -3.51 -9.03 8.10
N TYR A 205 -3.90 -9.82 9.10
CA TYR A 205 -3.37 -11.14 9.36
C TYR A 205 -4.38 -12.18 8.85
N LYS A 206 -4.07 -12.86 7.75
CA LYS A 206 -4.74 -14.12 7.38
C LYS A 206 -3.67 -15.19 7.30
N ASN A 207 -4.03 -16.46 7.54
CA ASN A 207 -3.10 -17.59 7.46
C ASN A 207 -2.31 -17.53 6.13
N GLY A 208 -0.98 -17.34 6.21
CA GLY A 208 -0.09 -17.24 5.05
C GLY A 208 0.24 -15.82 4.57
N VAL A 209 -0.44 -14.76 5.02
CA VAL A 209 -0.20 -13.37 4.59
C VAL A 209 1.13 -12.81 5.09
N ASN A 210 1.70 -13.41 6.14
CA ASN A 210 3.02 -13.04 6.62
C ASN A 210 4.16 -13.56 5.71
N LYS A 211 3.85 -14.38 4.71
CA LYS A 211 4.81 -14.89 3.73
C LYS A 211 4.60 -14.20 2.40
N GLN A 212 5.65 -13.60 1.88
CA GLN A 212 5.68 -13.00 0.56
C GLN A 212 6.79 -13.67 -0.24
N GLU A 213 6.45 -14.15 -1.43
CA GLU A 213 7.40 -14.74 -2.36
C GLU A 213 7.61 -13.79 -3.52
N PHE A 214 8.88 -13.50 -3.82
CA PHE A 214 9.26 -12.72 -4.97
C PHE A 214 10.08 -13.59 -5.92
N TRP A 215 9.70 -13.57 -7.19
CA TRP A 215 10.37 -14.32 -8.26
C TRP A 215 11.28 -13.40 -9.06
N PHE A 216 12.55 -13.80 -9.22
CA PHE A 216 13.50 -13.16 -10.12
C PHE A 216 13.20 -13.61 -11.55
N TYR A 217 12.26 -12.90 -12.18
CA TYR A 217 11.83 -13.18 -13.54
C TYR A 217 13.00 -13.04 -14.53
N PRO A 218 13.16 -14.00 -15.47
CA PRO A 218 14.10 -13.85 -16.56
C PRO A 218 13.89 -12.56 -17.36
N LYS A 219 14.93 -12.15 -18.09
CA LYS A 219 14.81 -11.05 -19.06
C LYS A 219 13.68 -11.36 -20.05
N ASN A 220 12.95 -10.33 -20.49
CA ASN A 220 11.81 -10.43 -21.41
C ASN A 220 10.61 -11.24 -20.88
N THR A 221 10.47 -11.40 -19.56
CA THR A 221 9.24 -11.95 -18.99
C THR A 221 8.08 -10.98 -19.19
N LEU A 222 6.93 -11.52 -19.57
CA LEU A 222 5.67 -10.82 -19.82
C LEU A 222 4.57 -11.43 -18.95
N VAL A 223 3.61 -10.61 -18.55
CA VAL A 223 2.34 -11.04 -17.95
C VAL A 223 1.25 -10.90 -19.00
N LEU A 224 0.68 -12.03 -19.43
CA LEU A 224 -0.56 -12.03 -20.20
C LEU A 224 -1.74 -11.87 -19.25
N TYR A 225 -2.69 -10.99 -19.60
CA TYR A 225 -3.85 -10.72 -18.76
C TYR A 225 -5.10 -10.32 -19.54
N ASN A 226 -6.26 -10.60 -18.93
CA ASN A 226 -7.55 -10.02 -19.28
C ASN A 226 -8.46 -10.06 -18.04
N SER A 227 -8.91 -8.90 -17.55
CA SER A 227 -9.71 -8.78 -16.32
C SER A 227 -11.05 -9.53 -16.34
N GLY A 228 -11.62 -9.77 -17.51
CA GLY A 228 -12.88 -10.50 -17.69
C GLY A 228 -12.71 -12.02 -17.81
N LEU A 229 -11.49 -12.54 -17.77
CA LEU A 229 -11.21 -13.96 -17.98
C LEU A 229 -10.58 -14.61 -16.75
N ASP A 230 -10.93 -15.87 -16.54
CA ASP A 230 -10.28 -16.75 -15.57
C ASP A 230 -9.36 -17.71 -16.32
N PHE A 231 -8.06 -17.42 -16.30
CA PHE A 231 -6.99 -18.22 -16.93
C PHE A 231 -6.72 -19.50 -16.14
N GLY A 232 -7.20 -19.61 -14.90
CA GLY A 232 -7.13 -20.84 -14.09
C GLY A 232 -8.09 -21.92 -14.56
N LYS A 233 -9.08 -21.59 -15.39
CA LYS A 233 -9.93 -22.59 -16.06
C LYS A 233 -9.13 -23.31 -17.14
N GLU A 234 -9.18 -24.64 -17.15
CA GLU A 234 -8.40 -25.50 -18.05
C GLU A 234 -8.52 -25.09 -19.53
N GLU A 235 -9.75 -24.88 -20.02
CA GLU A 235 -9.99 -24.49 -21.41
C GLU A 235 -9.37 -23.12 -21.75
N THR A 236 -9.60 -22.11 -20.90
CA THR A 236 -9.09 -20.75 -21.08
C THR A 236 -7.56 -20.74 -21.04
N GLY A 237 -6.97 -21.32 -20.00
CA GLY A 237 -5.53 -21.41 -19.82
C GLY A 237 -4.84 -22.13 -20.98
N ARG A 238 -5.42 -23.25 -21.45
CA ARG A 238 -4.89 -23.99 -22.61
C ARG A 238 -4.90 -23.15 -23.88
N LYS A 239 -6.03 -22.49 -24.21
CA LYS A 239 -6.14 -21.65 -25.41
C LYS A 239 -5.17 -20.46 -25.38
N ILE A 240 -4.94 -19.89 -24.20
CA ILE A 240 -3.97 -18.80 -24.02
C ILE A 240 -2.55 -19.32 -24.19
N ALA A 241 -2.21 -20.45 -23.58
CA ALA A 241 -0.90 -21.06 -23.74
C ALA A 241 -0.61 -21.43 -25.20
N GLU A 242 -1.59 -21.96 -25.94
CA GLU A 242 -1.47 -22.26 -27.37
C GLU A 242 -1.23 -20.99 -28.20
N MET A 243 -2.03 -19.95 -27.97
CA MET A 243 -1.88 -18.66 -28.66
C MET A 243 -0.53 -17.98 -28.35
N ALA A 244 -0.08 -18.06 -27.10
CA ALA A 244 1.21 -17.53 -26.67
C ALA A 244 2.38 -18.30 -27.31
N ARG A 245 2.34 -19.65 -27.31
CA ARG A 245 3.36 -20.49 -27.96
C ARG A 245 3.43 -20.26 -29.46
N ALA A 246 2.30 -20.08 -30.13
CA ALA A 246 2.26 -19.72 -31.55
C ALA A 246 2.95 -18.38 -31.86
N LYS A 247 3.17 -17.54 -30.84
CA LYS A 247 3.85 -16.25 -30.91
C LYS A 247 5.28 -16.30 -30.38
N GLY A 248 5.83 -17.49 -30.13
CA GLY A 248 7.19 -17.67 -29.62
C GLY A 248 7.35 -17.37 -28.13
N LEU A 249 6.24 -17.34 -27.38
CA LEU A 249 6.26 -17.16 -25.92
C LEU A 249 6.32 -18.51 -25.22
N VAL A 250 7.23 -18.65 -24.26
CA VAL A 250 7.39 -19.87 -23.46
C VAL A 250 6.76 -19.66 -22.09
N PRO A 251 5.84 -20.53 -21.62
CA PRO A 251 5.29 -20.44 -20.27
C PRO A 251 6.39 -20.36 -19.20
N LEU A 252 6.24 -19.48 -18.22
CA LEU A 252 7.23 -19.34 -17.15
C LEU A 252 7.37 -20.65 -16.34
N THR A 253 6.31 -21.44 -16.25
CA THR A 253 6.31 -22.77 -15.61
C THR A 253 7.22 -23.78 -16.29
N ASP A 254 7.55 -23.59 -17.57
CA ASP A 254 8.46 -24.47 -18.30
C ASP A 254 9.93 -24.14 -17.93
N ILE A 255 10.19 -22.93 -17.42
CA ILE A 255 11.50 -22.46 -16.96
C ILE A 255 11.64 -22.65 -15.44
N TYR A 256 10.60 -22.30 -14.69
CA TYR A 256 10.49 -22.45 -13.24
C TYR A 256 9.32 -23.41 -12.92
N PRO A 257 9.55 -24.73 -12.85
CA PRO A 257 8.50 -25.73 -12.64
C PRO A 257 7.68 -25.55 -11.37
N GLU A 258 8.22 -24.86 -10.38
CA GLU A 258 7.60 -24.58 -9.08
C GLU A 258 6.72 -23.31 -9.11
N PHE A 259 6.81 -22.48 -10.16
CA PHE A 259 6.10 -21.20 -10.24
C PHE A 259 4.59 -21.41 -10.32
N ARG A 260 3.82 -20.76 -9.43
CA ARG A 260 2.36 -20.82 -9.40
C ARG A 260 1.79 -19.44 -9.16
N THR A 261 0.72 -19.11 -9.88
CA THR A 261 -0.06 -17.88 -9.64
C THR A 261 -1.05 -18.10 -8.51
N THR A 262 -1.30 -17.05 -7.73
CA THR A 262 -2.33 -17.09 -6.67
C THR A 262 -3.74 -16.94 -7.25
N LYS A 263 -4.77 -17.22 -6.45
CA LYS A 263 -6.18 -17.09 -6.86
C LYS A 263 -6.56 -15.64 -7.21
N GLU A 264 -5.92 -14.67 -6.57
CA GLU A 264 -6.06 -13.24 -6.84
C GLU A 264 -5.53 -12.87 -8.23
N ASN A 265 -4.61 -13.67 -8.77
CA ASN A 265 -4.00 -13.50 -10.09
C ASN A 265 -4.55 -14.50 -11.12
N ARG A 266 -5.76 -15.04 -10.90
CA ARG A 266 -6.41 -16.02 -11.81
C ARG A 266 -6.59 -15.51 -13.24
N ASN A 267 -6.54 -14.21 -13.45
CA ASN A 267 -6.67 -13.54 -14.74
C ASN A 267 -5.32 -13.24 -15.41
N LYS A 268 -4.23 -13.84 -14.89
CA LYS A 268 -2.85 -13.58 -15.33
C LYS A 268 -2.13 -14.90 -15.59
N MET A 269 -1.28 -14.93 -16.61
CA MET A 269 -0.29 -15.99 -16.85
C MET A 269 1.03 -15.37 -17.26
N TYR A 270 2.14 -16.05 -16.96
CA TYR A 270 3.49 -15.52 -17.12
C TYR A 270 4.22 -16.28 -18.22
N PHE A 271 4.91 -15.56 -19.08
CA PHE A 271 5.64 -16.12 -20.21
C PHE A 271 6.97 -15.39 -20.41
N VAL A 272 7.94 -16.05 -21.02
CA VAL A 272 9.20 -15.46 -21.46
C VAL A 272 9.19 -15.33 -22.98
N ASP A 273 9.41 -14.11 -23.46
CA ASP A 273 9.61 -13.81 -24.86
C ASP A 273 11.06 -14.03 -25.26
N GLN A 274 11.33 -15.21 -25.83
CA GLN A 274 12.69 -15.61 -26.22
C GLN A 274 13.27 -14.70 -27.32
N GLY A 275 12.41 -14.12 -28.17
CA GLY A 275 12.83 -13.21 -29.25
C GLY A 275 12.94 -11.75 -28.80
N GLY A 276 12.38 -11.39 -27.64
CA GLY A 276 12.36 -10.03 -27.10
C GLY A 276 11.52 -9.03 -27.91
N VAL A 277 10.75 -9.51 -28.89
CA VAL A 277 9.95 -8.67 -29.81
C VAL A 277 8.86 -7.91 -29.07
N TYR A 278 8.12 -8.58 -28.20
CA TYR A 278 7.04 -7.99 -27.40
C TYR A 278 7.59 -7.23 -26.21
N ALA A 279 8.66 -7.75 -25.58
CA ALA A 279 9.31 -7.04 -24.48
C ALA A 279 9.79 -5.64 -24.90
N ALA A 280 10.36 -5.51 -26.10
CA ALA A 280 10.78 -4.23 -26.67
C ALA A 280 9.59 -3.28 -26.91
N GLN A 281 8.47 -3.78 -27.44
CA GLN A 281 7.26 -2.97 -27.66
C GLN A 281 6.64 -2.46 -26.34
N LEU A 282 6.67 -3.29 -25.30
CA LEU A 282 6.15 -2.92 -23.99
C LEU A 282 6.97 -1.82 -23.32
N ALA A 283 8.28 -1.75 -23.57
CA ALA A 283 9.11 -0.65 -23.06
C ALA A 283 8.66 0.72 -23.61
N THR A 284 7.97 0.76 -24.75
CA THR A 284 7.45 1.99 -25.36
C THR A 284 5.99 2.27 -25.00
N HIS A 285 5.15 1.23 -24.96
CA HIS A 285 3.69 1.40 -24.88
C HIS A 285 3.06 0.97 -23.55
N GLY A 286 3.83 0.33 -22.65
CA GLY A 286 3.38 -0.18 -21.35
C GLY A 286 2.44 -1.39 -21.42
N THR A 287 1.62 -1.50 -22.46
CA THR A 287 0.70 -2.60 -22.73
C THR A 287 0.59 -2.87 -24.23
N VAL A 288 0.55 -4.14 -24.63
CA VAL A 288 0.40 -4.56 -26.03
C VAL A 288 -0.68 -5.63 -26.14
N ASN A 289 -1.51 -5.56 -27.17
CA ASN A 289 -2.44 -6.65 -27.49
C ASN A 289 -1.67 -7.78 -28.18
N ILE A 290 -1.61 -8.94 -27.53
CA ILE A 290 -0.90 -10.12 -28.05
C ILE A 290 -1.78 -10.86 -29.06
N GLY A 291 -3.10 -10.84 -28.90
CA GLY A 291 -4.04 -11.51 -29.81
C GLY A 291 -5.38 -11.73 -29.13
N SER A 292 -6.18 -12.65 -29.68
CA SER A 292 -7.48 -13.01 -29.12
C SER A 292 -7.64 -14.52 -29.05
N ILE A 293 -8.38 -15.00 -28.05
CA ILE A 293 -8.83 -16.38 -27.96
C ILE A 293 -10.34 -16.47 -28.20
N GLN A 294 -10.81 -17.58 -28.76
CA GLN A 294 -12.25 -17.84 -28.87
C GLN A 294 -12.74 -18.67 -27.70
N LEU A 295 -13.74 -18.18 -26.98
CA LEU A 295 -14.40 -18.91 -25.89
C LEU A 295 -15.89 -19.03 -26.19
N GLY A 296 -16.50 -20.14 -25.78
CA GLY A 296 -17.95 -20.29 -25.75
C GLY A 296 -18.54 -19.54 -24.57
N GLU A 297 -19.51 -18.67 -24.81
CA GLU A 297 -20.28 -18.00 -23.76
C GLU A 297 -21.77 -18.28 -23.98
N MET A 298 -22.47 -18.66 -22.91
CA MET A 298 -23.92 -18.83 -22.94
C MET A 298 -24.59 -17.46 -22.95
N TYR A 299 -25.37 -17.20 -24.00
CA TYR A 299 -26.19 -16.02 -24.15
C TYR A 299 -27.66 -16.39 -23.92
N TYR A 300 -28.37 -15.61 -23.10
CA TYR A 300 -29.78 -15.85 -22.82
C TYR A 300 -30.61 -14.85 -23.61
N GLY A 301 -31.15 -15.31 -24.75
CA GLY A 301 -31.98 -14.51 -25.64
C GLY A 301 -33.48 -14.84 -25.53
N PRO A 302 -34.33 -14.13 -26.29
CA PRO A 302 -35.77 -14.40 -26.35
C PRO A 302 -36.12 -15.82 -26.83
N GLU A 303 -35.23 -16.45 -27.62
CA GLU A 303 -35.39 -17.81 -28.17
C GLU A 303 -34.81 -18.90 -27.24
N GLY A 304 -34.28 -18.52 -26.08
CA GLY A 304 -33.66 -19.43 -25.11
C GLY A 304 -32.13 -19.26 -25.02
N PRO A 305 -31.48 -20.16 -24.27
CA PRO A 305 -30.03 -20.15 -24.09
C PRO A 305 -29.30 -20.67 -25.35
N GLU A 306 -28.38 -19.87 -25.88
CA GLU A 306 -27.55 -20.15 -27.06
C GLU A 306 -26.06 -20.03 -26.68
N GLU A 307 -25.21 -20.99 -27.07
CA GLU A 307 -23.76 -20.85 -26.92
C GLU A 307 -23.17 -20.09 -28.11
N ARG A 308 -22.53 -18.94 -27.84
CA ARG A 308 -21.84 -18.12 -28.85
C ARG A 308 -20.34 -18.15 -28.66
N ARG A 309 -19.60 -18.29 -29.76
CA ARG A 309 -18.14 -18.14 -29.75
C ARG A 309 -17.77 -16.66 -29.82
N ILE A 310 -17.11 -16.17 -28.78
CA ILE A 310 -16.71 -14.76 -28.67
C ILE A 310 -15.18 -14.68 -28.67
N ASN A 311 -14.65 -13.75 -29.48
CA ASN A 311 -13.24 -13.40 -29.47
C ASN A 311 -12.96 -12.51 -28.25
N LYS A 312 -12.09 -12.96 -27.35
CA LYS A 312 -11.65 -12.19 -26.18
C LYS A 312 -10.18 -11.79 -26.37
N PRO A 313 -9.85 -10.49 -26.33
CA PRO A 313 -8.47 -10.04 -26.49
C PRO A 313 -7.62 -10.45 -25.29
N VAL A 314 -6.32 -10.61 -25.49
CA VAL A 314 -5.35 -10.91 -24.44
C VAL A 314 -4.22 -9.91 -24.56
N TYR A 315 -3.96 -9.20 -23.47
CA TYR A 315 -2.96 -8.16 -23.41
C TYR A 315 -1.71 -8.66 -22.71
N ALA A 316 -0.56 -8.07 -23.01
CA ALA A 316 0.70 -8.27 -22.31
C ALA A 316 1.13 -6.98 -21.62
N ARG A 317 1.86 -7.13 -20.51
CA ARG A 317 2.63 -6.07 -19.84
C ARG A 317 3.86 -6.65 -19.14
N VAL A 318 4.76 -5.77 -18.69
CA VAL A 318 5.91 -6.17 -17.87
C VAL A 318 5.45 -6.58 -16.47
N PRO A 319 6.00 -7.66 -15.87
CA PRO A 319 5.72 -8.03 -14.48
C PRO A 319 6.05 -6.89 -13.51
N GLY A 320 5.15 -6.61 -12.57
CA GLY A 320 5.36 -5.58 -11.55
C GLY A 320 5.07 -4.15 -12.02
N ALA A 321 4.71 -3.93 -13.29
CA ALA A 321 4.17 -2.64 -13.73
C ALA A 321 2.96 -2.27 -12.86
N ARG A 322 3.02 -1.08 -12.24
CA ARG A 322 1.98 -0.58 -11.32
C ARG A 322 0.63 -0.51 -12.07
N GLU A 323 -0.43 -1.01 -11.43
CA GLU A 323 -1.83 -0.80 -11.85
C GLU A 323 -2.34 0.55 -11.36
#